data_AF-A0A2U9IR66-F1
#
_entry.id   AF-A0A2U9IR66-F1
#
_cell.length_a   1.000
_cell.length_b   1.000
_cell.length_c   1.000
_cell.angle_alpha   90.00
_cell.angle_beta   90.00
_cell.angle_gamma   90.00
#
_symmetry.space_group_name_H-M   'P 1'
#
loop_
_entity.id
_entity.type
_entity.pdbx_description
1 polymer ?
#
loop_
_entity_poly.entity_id
_entity_poly.type
_entity_poly.pdbx_seq_one_letter_code
_entity_poly.pdbx_strand_id
1 'polypeptide(L)'
;MISFAELESLIEPISIYERREIELYYFMYKLTSNESTLDEFNQYYNNVLYKTSHRKIHVLRSAEIYAIAGDKDSATKILRKYRGRLEDADQLNVFTLTQCIMGSKPEFDPLLDPHILISCAYLVPGYNPVKDFLKLDPNERLYSQFLQELVLNNMSDQVRKDLVEEGIRMLRRVKEEEALITDAISLAIALRKMGDERYKDYLEMVNRISESRSELRLMKYQAFSMYHATFNERDEMEQAFNDLMSLVENFKKSRRAKDRETYFTARFILALTSLGIYYANKEDRYLNIALDVYRSLESRPENTLKWSLLYSILRGVNKLELVMSLIKDVVDQDPFNEMFLFPLVASSLSDAYINMNKDDKLIRNILSIIESYGIKIIFIKGFLKGLACRGVSRKLNVQISFC
;
A
#
# COMPACT_ATOMS: atom_id res chain seq x y z
N MET A 1 -20.91 -6.31 -7.16
CA MET A 1 -20.14 -5.14 -7.62
C MET A 1 -21.00 -4.31 -8.57
N ILE A 2 -20.76 -3.00 -8.71
CA ILE A 2 -21.32 -2.19 -9.82
C ILE A 2 -21.05 -2.92 -11.16
N SER A 3 -22.11 -3.11 -11.94
CA SER A 3 -22.02 -3.72 -13.28
C SER A 3 -21.25 -2.80 -14.24
N PHE A 4 -20.69 -3.36 -15.32
CA PHE A 4 -19.96 -2.54 -16.30
C PHE A 4 -20.88 -1.48 -16.92
N ALA A 5 -22.13 -1.80 -17.20
CA ALA A 5 -23.12 -0.84 -17.72
C ALA A 5 -23.43 0.29 -16.72
N GLU A 6 -23.57 -0.02 -15.43
CA GLU A 6 -23.72 1.01 -14.39
C GLU A 6 -22.45 1.89 -14.30
N LEU A 7 -21.25 1.29 -14.40
CA LEU A 7 -19.98 2.04 -14.40
C LEU A 7 -19.89 2.97 -15.61
N GLU A 8 -20.18 2.47 -16.82
CA GLU A 8 -20.16 3.25 -18.06
C GLU A 8 -21.09 4.46 -17.96
N SER A 9 -22.31 4.27 -17.44
CA SER A 9 -23.26 5.37 -17.23
C SER A 9 -22.74 6.41 -16.24
N LEU A 10 -22.06 5.99 -15.16
CA LEU A 10 -21.50 6.91 -14.17
C LEU A 10 -20.37 7.76 -14.74
N ILE A 11 -19.53 7.19 -15.61
CA ILE A 11 -18.33 7.86 -16.15
C ILE A 11 -18.57 8.51 -17.51
N GLU A 12 -19.68 8.26 -18.19
CA GLU A 12 -19.98 8.81 -19.52
C GLU A 12 -19.69 10.33 -19.67
N PRO A 13 -20.05 11.19 -18.69
CA PRO A 13 -19.78 12.63 -18.76
C PRO A 13 -18.31 13.06 -18.76
N ILE A 14 -17.36 12.21 -18.36
CA ILE A 14 -15.94 12.60 -18.27
C ILE A 14 -15.17 12.40 -19.58
N SER A 15 -13.94 12.93 -19.63
CA SER A 15 -13.09 12.81 -20.80
C SER A 15 -12.90 11.35 -21.21
N ILE A 16 -12.82 11.09 -22.52
CA ILE A 16 -12.62 9.72 -23.02
C ILE A 16 -11.35 9.10 -22.42
N TYR A 17 -10.33 9.91 -22.11
CA TYR A 17 -9.08 9.40 -21.55
C TYR A 17 -9.25 8.89 -20.11
N GLU A 18 -9.90 9.66 -19.25
CA GLU A 18 -10.16 9.25 -17.87
C GLU A 18 -11.10 8.04 -17.82
N ARG A 19 -12.09 7.97 -18.71
CA ARG A 19 -12.96 6.79 -18.83
C ARG A 19 -12.18 5.52 -19.10
N ARG A 20 -11.29 5.53 -20.10
CA ARG A 20 -10.49 4.35 -20.45
C ARG A 20 -9.60 3.90 -19.30
N GLU A 21 -9.04 4.83 -18.54
CA GLU A 21 -8.23 4.46 -17.38
C GLU A 21 -9.07 3.74 -16.31
N ILE A 22 -10.27 4.25 -16.01
CA ILE A 22 -11.21 3.63 -15.05
C ILE A 22 -11.66 2.24 -15.52
N GLU A 23 -12.02 2.11 -16.80
CA GLU A 23 -12.46 0.85 -17.39
C GLU A 23 -11.34 -0.20 -17.40
N LEU A 24 -10.10 0.20 -17.66
CA LEU A 24 -8.93 -0.69 -17.58
C LEU A 24 -8.72 -1.22 -16.16
N TYR A 25 -8.83 -0.37 -15.12
CA TYR A 25 -8.78 -0.85 -13.74
C TYR A 25 -9.93 -1.80 -13.41
N TYR A 26 -11.14 -1.54 -13.94
CA TYR A 26 -12.28 -2.45 -13.80
C TYR A 26 -11.98 -3.84 -14.38
N PHE A 27 -11.46 -3.91 -15.61
CA PHE A 27 -11.08 -5.18 -16.23
C PHE A 27 -9.94 -5.90 -15.51
N MET A 28 -8.91 -5.16 -15.05
CA MET A 28 -7.85 -5.74 -14.21
C MET A 28 -8.41 -6.38 -12.95
N TYR A 29 -9.29 -5.68 -12.21
CA TYR A 29 -9.94 -6.25 -11.03
C TYR A 29 -10.79 -7.48 -11.36
N LYS A 30 -11.64 -7.38 -12.39
CA LYS A 30 -12.53 -8.48 -12.81
C LYS A 30 -11.75 -9.75 -13.19
N LEU A 31 -10.68 -9.61 -13.96
CA LEU A 31 -9.83 -10.72 -14.39
C LEU A 31 -9.05 -11.36 -13.24
N THR A 32 -8.66 -10.56 -12.24
CA THR A 32 -7.93 -11.07 -11.07
C THR A 32 -8.82 -11.60 -9.97
N SER A 33 -10.11 -11.24 -9.98
CA SER A 33 -11.14 -11.80 -9.11
C SER A 33 -11.89 -12.99 -9.73
N ASN A 34 -11.49 -13.44 -10.92
CA ASN A 34 -12.15 -14.49 -11.72
C ASN A 34 -13.63 -14.18 -12.02
N GLU A 35 -13.97 -12.90 -12.11
CA GLU A 35 -15.32 -12.41 -12.39
C GLU A 35 -15.52 -11.96 -13.85
N SER A 36 -14.48 -12.05 -14.69
CA SER A 36 -14.53 -11.87 -16.16
C SER A 36 -13.57 -12.84 -16.85
N THR A 37 -13.80 -13.05 -18.15
CA THR A 37 -12.89 -13.81 -19.01
C THR A 37 -11.97 -12.88 -19.81
N LEU A 38 -10.87 -13.43 -20.32
CA LEU A 38 -10.03 -12.71 -21.29
C LEU A 38 -10.82 -12.38 -22.57
N ASP A 39 -11.83 -13.18 -22.92
CA ASP A 39 -12.68 -12.96 -24.09
C ASP A 39 -13.53 -11.68 -23.96
N GLU A 40 -14.06 -11.41 -22.77
CA GLU A 40 -14.77 -10.15 -22.49
C GLU A 40 -13.85 -8.94 -22.69
N PHE A 41 -12.60 -9.02 -22.19
CA PHE A 41 -11.62 -7.98 -22.41
C PHE A 41 -11.22 -7.86 -23.89
N ASN A 42 -11.09 -8.97 -24.62
CA ASN A 42 -10.80 -8.98 -26.06
C ASN A 42 -11.89 -8.26 -26.86
N GLN A 43 -13.16 -8.48 -26.53
CA GLN A 43 -14.28 -7.78 -27.16
C GLN A 43 -14.20 -6.27 -26.89
N TYR A 44 -13.96 -5.87 -25.65
CA TYR A 44 -13.76 -4.47 -25.28
C TYR A 44 -12.54 -3.87 -26.01
N TYR A 45 -11.39 -4.54 -26.00
CA TYR A 45 -10.17 -4.08 -26.66
C TYR A 45 -10.39 -3.85 -28.16
N ASN A 46 -10.99 -4.80 -28.87
CA ASN A 46 -11.19 -4.72 -30.32
C ASN A 46 -12.25 -3.69 -30.72
N ASN A 47 -13.30 -3.51 -29.92
CA ASN A 47 -14.39 -2.59 -30.24
C ASN A 47 -14.12 -1.16 -29.80
N VAL A 48 -13.36 -0.99 -28.72
CA VAL A 48 -13.14 0.30 -28.08
C VAL A 48 -11.69 0.74 -28.26
N LEU A 49 -10.74 0.00 -27.69
CA LEU A 49 -9.34 0.44 -27.58
C LEU A 49 -8.54 0.35 -28.88
N TYR A 50 -8.96 -0.46 -29.84
CA TYR A 50 -8.28 -0.58 -31.13
C TYR A 50 -8.78 0.46 -32.15
N LYS A 51 -10.03 0.91 -32.01
CA LYS A 51 -10.73 1.72 -33.03
C LYS A 51 -10.72 3.24 -32.75
N THR A 52 -10.42 3.67 -31.51
CA THR A 52 -10.50 5.09 -31.14
C THR A 52 -9.14 5.70 -30.80
N SER A 53 -9.09 7.04 -30.63
CA SER A 53 -7.85 7.73 -30.22
C SER A 53 -7.58 7.46 -28.74
N HIS A 54 -6.37 7.00 -28.41
CA HIS A 54 -5.97 6.66 -27.05
C HIS A 54 -4.60 7.21 -26.72
N ARG A 55 -4.40 7.56 -25.45
CA ARG A 55 -3.06 7.77 -24.90
C ARG A 55 -2.29 6.45 -24.92
N LYS A 56 -1.00 6.52 -25.18
CA LYS A 56 -0.09 5.36 -25.19
C LYS A 56 -0.21 4.52 -23.91
N ILE A 57 -0.36 5.18 -22.77
CA ILE A 57 -0.53 4.53 -21.47
C ILE A 57 -1.71 3.55 -21.42
N HIS A 58 -2.85 3.85 -22.07
CA HIS A 58 -4.01 2.94 -22.08
C HIS A 58 -3.71 1.64 -22.86
N VAL A 59 -2.97 1.78 -23.96
CA VAL A 59 -2.56 0.63 -24.76
C VAL A 59 -1.52 -0.21 -24.01
N LEU A 60 -0.58 0.43 -23.30
CA LEU A 60 0.38 -0.27 -22.43
C LEU A 60 -0.32 -1.00 -21.27
N ARG A 61 -1.31 -0.38 -20.61
CA ARG A 61 -2.14 -1.05 -19.59
C ARG A 61 -2.94 -2.23 -20.14
N SER A 62 -3.32 -2.20 -21.42
CA SER A 62 -3.93 -3.36 -22.07
C SER A 62 -2.93 -4.52 -22.19
N ALA A 63 -1.66 -4.23 -22.51
CA ALA A 63 -0.61 -5.25 -22.52
C ALA A 63 -0.42 -5.87 -21.14
N GLU A 64 -0.50 -5.07 -20.09
CA GLU A 64 -0.45 -5.54 -18.71
C GLU A 64 -1.61 -6.48 -18.38
N ILE A 65 -2.83 -6.12 -18.77
CA ILE A 65 -4.01 -6.99 -18.63
C ILE A 65 -3.78 -8.35 -19.32
N TYR A 66 -3.29 -8.35 -20.56
CA TYR A 66 -2.95 -9.58 -21.28
C TYR A 66 -1.90 -10.41 -20.55
N ALA A 67 -0.84 -9.76 -20.05
CA ALA A 67 0.22 -10.42 -19.29
C ALA A 67 -0.32 -11.07 -17.99
N ILE A 68 -1.19 -10.38 -17.25
CA ILE A 68 -1.84 -10.87 -16.03
C ILE A 68 -2.81 -12.03 -16.34
N ALA A 69 -3.44 -12.02 -17.50
CA ALA A 69 -4.29 -13.11 -17.98
C ALA A 69 -3.49 -14.33 -18.49
N GLY A 70 -2.17 -14.20 -18.67
CA GLY A 70 -1.29 -15.24 -19.19
C GLY A 70 -1.13 -15.24 -20.72
N ASP A 71 -1.78 -14.31 -21.43
CA ASP A 71 -1.63 -14.12 -22.88
C ASP A 71 -0.38 -13.28 -23.17
N LYS A 72 0.78 -13.94 -23.12
CA LYS A 72 2.08 -13.31 -23.37
C LYS A 72 2.24 -12.84 -24.81
N ASP A 73 1.54 -13.47 -25.77
CA ASP A 73 1.68 -13.15 -27.18
C ASP A 73 1.04 -11.80 -27.51
N SER A 74 -0.20 -11.57 -27.04
CA SER A 74 -0.89 -10.29 -27.19
C SER A 74 -0.15 -9.17 -26.46
N ALA A 75 0.30 -9.43 -25.22
CA ALA A 75 1.11 -8.47 -24.46
C ALA A 75 2.40 -8.10 -25.20
N THR A 76 3.16 -9.10 -25.67
CA THR A 76 4.41 -8.90 -26.40
C THR A 76 4.21 -8.12 -27.70
N LYS A 77 3.13 -8.40 -28.45
CA LYS A 77 2.80 -7.68 -29.68
C LYS A 77 2.60 -6.18 -29.42
N ILE A 78 1.90 -5.84 -28.33
CA ILE A 78 1.72 -4.45 -27.93
C ILE A 78 3.04 -3.82 -27.52
N LEU A 79 3.80 -4.44 -26.60
CA LEU A 79 5.06 -3.87 -26.12
C LEU A 79 6.06 -3.63 -27.26
N ARG A 80 6.18 -4.55 -28.23
CA ARG A 80 7.06 -4.37 -29.40
C ARG A 80 6.72 -3.14 -30.23
N LYS A 81 5.44 -2.77 -30.33
CA LYS A 81 4.99 -1.58 -31.07
C LYS A 81 5.43 -0.27 -30.41
N TYR A 82 5.58 -0.26 -29.08
CA TYR A 82 5.89 0.93 -28.29
C TYR A 82 7.32 0.97 -27.74
N ARG A 83 8.13 -0.08 -27.96
CA ARG A 83 9.55 -0.07 -27.61
C ARG A 83 10.26 1.12 -28.27
N GLY A 84 10.99 1.90 -27.47
CA GLY A 84 11.69 3.12 -27.91
C GLY A 84 10.77 4.30 -28.24
N ARG A 85 9.50 4.26 -27.85
CA ARG A 85 8.50 5.34 -28.07
C ARG A 85 7.80 5.78 -26.78
N LEU A 86 8.42 5.49 -25.64
CA LEU A 86 7.94 5.85 -24.31
C LEU A 86 8.31 7.32 -24.03
N GLU A 87 7.37 8.09 -23.51
CA GLU A 87 7.51 9.55 -23.40
C GLU A 87 7.68 10.05 -21.96
N ASP A 88 7.30 9.24 -20.98
CA ASP A 88 7.26 9.62 -19.56
C ASP A 88 7.49 8.41 -18.65
N ALA A 89 7.68 8.69 -17.36
CA ALA A 89 7.93 7.69 -16.32
C ALA A 89 6.75 6.72 -16.15
N ASP A 90 5.51 7.17 -16.26
CA ASP A 90 4.33 6.32 -16.11
C ASP A 90 4.27 5.25 -17.21
N GLN A 91 4.50 5.64 -18.47
CA GLN A 91 4.57 4.73 -19.60
C GLN A 91 5.69 3.71 -19.43
N LEU A 92 6.86 4.15 -18.96
CA LEU A 92 8.02 3.30 -18.71
C LEU A 92 7.79 2.31 -17.56
N ASN A 93 7.18 2.76 -16.47
CA ASN A 93 6.84 1.93 -15.32
C ASN A 93 5.85 0.81 -15.72
N VAL A 94 4.79 1.15 -16.46
CA VAL A 94 3.82 0.15 -16.96
C VAL A 94 4.46 -0.82 -17.94
N PHE A 95 5.26 -0.30 -18.87
CA PHE A 95 5.97 -1.12 -19.85
C PHE A 95 6.88 -2.14 -19.16
N THR A 96 7.71 -1.68 -18.22
CA THR A 96 8.70 -2.49 -17.52
C THR A 96 8.05 -3.52 -16.61
N LEU A 97 7.05 -3.12 -15.83
CA LEU A 97 6.30 -4.07 -15.01
C LEU A 97 5.61 -5.14 -15.87
N THR A 98 5.03 -4.78 -17.01
CA THR A 98 4.42 -5.74 -17.94
C THR A 98 5.45 -6.75 -18.44
N GLN A 99 6.67 -6.33 -18.77
CA GLN A 99 7.76 -7.23 -19.12
C GLN A 99 8.08 -8.21 -17.98
N CYS A 100 8.15 -7.70 -16.75
CA CYS A 100 8.44 -8.50 -15.57
C CYS A 100 7.33 -9.52 -15.27
N ILE A 101 6.05 -9.15 -15.40
CA ILE A 101 4.91 -10.08 -15.28
C ILE A 101 5.02 -11.23 -16.30
N MET A 102 5.53 -10.95 -17.50
CA MET A 102 5.80 -11.97 -18.51
C MET A 102 7.05 -12.82 -18.22
N GLY A 103 7.84 -12.48 -17.21
CA GLY A 103 9.09 -13.15 -16.82
C GLY A 103 10.34 -12.60 -17.52
N SER A 104 10.25 -11.43 -18.17
CA SER A 104 11.39 -10.79 -18.83
C SER A 104 12.10 -9.85 -17.88
N LYS A 105 13.44 -9.87 -17.88
CA LYS A 105 14.25 -8.93 -17.08
C LYS A 105 13.96 -7.49 -17.50
N PRO A 106 13.84 -6.55 -16.54
CA PRO A 106 13.65 -5.15 -16.87
C PRO A 106 14.89 -4.60 -17.58
N GLU A 107 14.67 -3.72 -18.55
CA GLU A 107 15.74 -2.90 -19.12
C GLU A 107 15.94 -1.70 -18.18
N PHE A 108 17.18 -1.41 -17.78
CA PHE A 108 17.48 -0.27 -16.93
C PHE A 108 17.19 1.04 -17.68
N ASP A 109 16.47 1.94 -17.02
CA ASP A 109 16.23 3.30 -17.48
C ASP A 109 16.18 4.25 -16.26
N PRO A 110 16.85 5.43 -16.30
CA PRO A 110 16.88 6.39 -15.20
C PRO A 110 15.53 6.95 -14.77
N LEU A 111 14.50 6.88 -15.62
CA LEU A 111 13.16 7.36 -15.31
C LEU A 111 12.30 6.31 -14.59
N LEU A 112 12.83 5.10 -14.36
CA LEU A 112 12.12 4.05 -13.62
C LEU A 112 11.91 4.44 -12.18
N ASP A 113 10.71 4.17 -11.70
CA ASP A 113 10.44 4.14 -10.27
C ASP A 113 11.17 2.93 -9.65
N PRO A 114 12.02 3.14 -8.61
CA PRO A 114 12.70 2.06 -7.90
C PRO A 114 11.77 0.94 -7.42
N HIS A 115 10.52 1.25 -7.07
CA HIS A 115 9.53 0.28 -6.63
C HIS A 115 9.13 -0.72 -7.73
N ILE A 116 9.25 -0.33 -9.01
CA ILE A 116 9.04 -1.22 -10.15
C ILE A 116 10.16 -2.26 -10.22
N LEU A 117 11.42 -1.87 -9.94
CA LEU A 117 12.54 -2.81 -9.90
C LEU A 117 12.37 -3.85 -8.79
N ILE A 118 11.87 -3.40 -7.64
CA ILE A 118 11.56 -4.27 -6.51
C ILE A 118 10.47 -5.26 -6.93
N SER A 119 9.34 -4.78 -7.48
CA SER A 119 8.27 -5.64 -8.04
C SER A 119 8.81 -6.67 -9.06
N CYS A 120 9.70 -6.24 -9.95
CA CYS A 120 10.33 -7.10 -10.95
C CYS A 120 11.21 -8.20 -10.36
N ALA A 121 11.88 -7.95 -9.23
CA ALA A 121 12.70 -8.95 -8.54
C ALA A 121 11.90 -10.16 -8.07
N TYR A 122 10.61 -9.97 -7.77
CA TYR A 122 9.71 -11.06 -7.43
C TYR A 122 9.20 -11.81 -8.65
N LEU A 123 8.98 -11.11 -9.75
CA LEU A 123 8.34 -11.65 -10.95
C LEU A 123 9.34 -12.36 -11.88
N VAL A 124 10.63 -12.01 -11.80
CA VAL A 124 11.68 -12.50 -12.70
C VAL A 124 12.73 -13.30 -11.93
N PRO A 125 12.77 -14.64 -12.10
CA PRO A 125 13.76 -15.49 -11.44
C PRO A 125 15.20 -15.05 -11.74
N GLY A 126 16.00 -14.89 -10.67
CA GLY A 126 17.41 -14.53 -10.76
C GLY A 126 17.70 -13.10 -11.20
N TYR A 127 16.69 -12.21 -11.21
CA TYR A 127 16.91 -10.78 -11.34
C TYR A 127 17.31 -10.18 -9.98
N ASN A 128 18.46 -9.50 -9.93
CA ASN A 128 18.94 -8.81 -8.74
C ASN A 128 18.69 -7.29 -8.92
N PRO A 129 17.69 -6.71 -8.23
CA PRO A 129 17.33 -5.30 -8.39
C PRO A 129 18.35 -4.34 -7.77
N VAL A 130 19.24 -4.80 -6.87
CA VAL A 130 20.20 -3.93 -6.16
C VAL A 130 21.05 -3.14 -7.13
N LYS A 131 21.62 -3.81 -8.14
CA LYS A 131 22.57 -3.18 -9.05
C LYS A 131 21.93 -2.03 -9.82
N ASP A 132 20.67 -2.19 -10.18
CA ASP A 132 19.92 -1.18 -10.92
C ASP A 132 19.33 -0.11 -9.98
N PHE A 133 18.91 -0.50 -8.78
CA PHE A 133 18.53 0.41 -7.70
C PHE A 133 19.66 1.38 -7.33
N LEU A 134 20.88 0.88 -7.08
CA LEU A 134 22.05 1.72 -6.74
C LEU A 134 22.46 2.67 -7.87
N LYS A 135 22.10 2.38 -9.13
CA LYS A 135 22.28 3.34 -10.23
C LYS A 135 21.22 4.45 -10.21
N LEU A 136 19.98 4.12 -9.83
CA LEU A 136 18.89 5.10 -9.71
C LEU A 136 19.07 5.99 -8.48
N ASP A 137 19.52 5.42 -7.38
CA ASP A 137 19.70 6.09 -6.11
C ASP A 137 21.13 5.91 -5.56
N PRO A 138 22.14 6.53 -6.21
CA PRO A 138 23.54 6.40 -5.82
C PRO A 138 23.85 7.04 -4.46
N ASN A 139 22.91 7.82 -3.91
CA ASN A 139 23.03 8.46 -2.61
C ASN A 139 22.27 7.71 -1.50
N GLU A 140 21.72 6.54 -1.79
CA GLU A 140 21.03 5.66 -0.83
C GLU A 140 19.86 6.37 -0.09
N ARG A 141 19.21 7.37 -0.72
CA ARG A 141 18.09 8.13 -0.12
C ARG A 141 16.82 7.31 0.07
N LEU A 142 16.59 6.36 -0.82
CA LEU A 142 15.41 5.50 -0.87
C LEU A 142 15.71 4.11 -0.28
N TYR A 143 16.88 3.95 0.33
CA TYR A 143 17.35 2.67 0.84
C TYR A 143 16.43 2.09 1.93
N SER A 144 16.03 2.90 2.91
CA SER A 144 15.11 2.45 3.96
C SER A 144 13.77 1.99 3.39
N GLN A 145 13.27 2.68 2.35
CA GLN A 145 12.05 2.29 1.64
C GLN A 145 12.26 0.97 0.89
N PHE A 146 13.39 0.82 0.21
CA PHE A 146 13.77 -0.43 -0.46
C PHE A 146 13.78 -1.61 0.53
N LEU A 147 14.40 -1.47 1.70
CA LEU A 147 14.40 -2.51 2.74
C LEU A 147 13.00 -2.84 3.26
N GLN A 148 12.17 -1.83 3.52
CA GLN A 148 10.80 -2.04 3.98
C GLN A 148 10.00 -2.87 2.97
N GLU A 149 10.19 -2.66 1.68
CA GLU A 149 9.50 -3.43 0.65
C GLU A 149 9.99 -4.87 0.52
N LEU A 150 11.27 -5.15 0.81
CA LEU A 150 11.78 -6.52 0.89
C LEU A 150 11.05 -7.34 1.96
N VAL A 151 10.67 -6.68 3.05
CA VAL A 151 10.05 -7.32 4.23
C VAL A 151 8.60 -7.66 3.98
N LEU A 152 7.87 -6.83 3.26
CA LEU A 152 6.43 -6.96 3.06
C LEU A 152 6.04 -8.10 2.12
N ASN A 153 6.99 -8.67 1.38
CA ASN A 153 6.69 -9.56 0.27
C ASN A 153 7.21 -11.01 0.41
N ASN A 154 6.47 -11.96 -0.14
CA ASN A 154 6.82 -13.38 -0.13
C ASN A 154 7.73 -13.74 -1.33
N MET A 155 9.03 -13.46 -1.21
CA MET A 155 10.07 -13.87 -2.18
C MET A 155 10.40 -15.36 -2.17
N SER A 156 10.98 -15.84 -3.29
CA SER A 156 11.82 -17.05 -3.27
C SER A 156 13.04 -16.86 -2.37
N ASP A 157 13.46 -17.91 -1.66
CA ASP A 157 14.50 -17.83 -0.64
C ASP A 157 15.86 -17.35 -1.16
N GLN A 158 16.21 -17.70 -2.40
CA GLN A 158 17.48 -17.30 -3.01
C GLN A 158 17.56 -15.79 -3.29
N VAL A 159 16.50 -15.23 -3.88
CA VAL A 159 16.45 -13.78 -4.16
C VAL A 159 16.38 -12.99 -2.85
N ARG A 160 15.64 -13.50 -1.86
CA ARG A 160 15.58 -12.92 -0.52
C ARG A 160 16.97 -12.86 0.12
N LYS A 161 17.76 -13.93 0.01
CA LYS A 161 19.13 -13.98 0.56
C LYS A 161 20.04 -12.92 -0.02
N ASP A 162 20.09 -12.80 -1.35
CA ASP A 162 20.99 -11.83 -2.01
C ASP A 162 20.62 -10.38 -1.64
N LEU A 163 19.33 -10.09 -1.51
CA LEU A 163 18.82 -8.77 -1.14
C LEU A 163 19.05 -8.44 0.34
N VAL A 164 18.86 -9.42 1.23
CA VAL A 164 19.14 -9.28 2.65
C VAL A 164 20.62 -9.05 2.88
N GLU A 165 21.52 -9.78 2.21
CA GLU A 165 22.97 -9.57 2.36
C GLU A 165 23.41 -8.17 1.91
N GLU A 166 22.81 -7.64 0.84
CA GLU A 166 23.09 -6.25 0.48
C GLU A 166 22.51 -5.26 1.49
N GLY A 167 21.30 -5.51 1.99
CA GLY A 167 20.73 -4.72 3.08
C GLY A 167 21.62 -4.70 4.33
N ILE A 168 22.22 -5.84 4.67
CA ILE A 168 23.19 -5.89 5.77
C ILE A 168 24.41 -5.00 5.49
N ARG A 169 24.92 -4.98 4.26
CA ARG A 169 26.06 -4.13 3.87
C ARG A 169 25.73 -2.66 3.91
N MET A 170 24.54 -2.28 3.44
CA MET A 170 24.09 -0.90 3.38
C MET A 170 23.73 -0.37 4.77
N LEU A 171 23.10 -1.17 5.64
CA LEU A 171 22.81 -0.77 7.03
C LEU A 171 24.07 -0.35 7.80
N ARG A 172 25.22 -0.98 7.53
CA ARG A 172 26.51 -0.61 8.16
C ARG A 172 26.96 0.83 7.85
N ARG A 173 26.38 1.47 6.83
CA ARG A 173 26.67 2.85 6.42
C ARG A 173 25.70 3.85 7.04
N VAL A 174 24.55 3.40 7.53
CA VAL A 174 23.54 4.24 8.18
C VAL A 174 24.08 4.70 9.53
N LYS A 175 24.09 6.02 9.74
CA LYS A 175 24.59 6.65 10.98
C LYS A 175 23.48 7.27 11.81
N GLU A 176 22.33 7.52 11.20
CA GLU A 176 21.19 8.15 11.84
C GLU A 176 20.41 7.12 12.66
N GLU A 177 20.24 7.37 13.97
CA GLU A 177 19.58 6.43 14.89
C GLU A 177 18.14 6.10 14.48
N GLU A 178 17.41 7.06 13.91
CA GLU A 178 16.01 6.91 13.49
C GLU A 178 15.88 5.94 12.30
N ALA A 179 16.76 6.09 11.31
CA ALA A 179 16.88 5.17 10.19
C ALA A 179 17.37 3.79 10.66
N LEU A 180 18.34 3.73 11.59
CA LEU A 180 18.84 2.47 12.15
C LEU A 180 17.73 1.65 12.83
N ILE A 181 16.83 2.27 13.60
CA ILE A 181 15.70 1.56 14.23
C ILE A 181 14.84 0.88 13.15
N THR A 182 14.48 1.64 12.13
CA THR A 182 13.55 1.21 11.07
C THR A 182 14.19 0.15 10.17
N ASP A 183 15.43 0.35 9.77
CA ASP A 183 16.12 -0.53 8.82
C ASP A 183 16.57 -1.83 9.50
N ALA A 184 17.03 -1.76 10.76
CA ALA A 184 17.40 -2.95 11.51
C ALA A 184 16.17 -3.82 11.81
N ILE A 185 15.01 -3.23 12.13
CA ILE A 185 13.80 -4.04 12.34
C ILE A 185 13.33 -4.69 11.04
N SER A 186 13.42 -3.97 9.91
CA SER A 186 13.14 -4.55 8.60
C SER A 186 14.06 -5.74 8.30
N LEU A 187 15.38 -5.62 8.51
CA LEU A 187 16.30 -6.75 8.35
C LEU A 187 16.00 -7.90 9.31
N ALA A 188 15.64 -7.62 10.57
CA ALA A 188 15.26 -8.65 11.52
C ALA A 188 14.04 -9.46 11.02
N ILE A 189 13.01 -8.77 10.50
CA ILE A 189 11.83 -9.45 9.92
C ILE A 189 12.24 -10.28 8.70
N ALA A 190 13.05 -9.73 7.79
CA ALA A 190 13.48 -10.43 6.58
C ALA A 190 14.30 -11.70 6.90
N LEU A 191 15.27 -11.60 7.82
CA LEU A 191 16.10 -12.70 8.27
C LEU A 191 15.28 -13.78 8.98
N ARG A 192 14.37 -13.40 9.87
CA ARG A 192 13.51 -14.37 10.56
C ARG A 192 12.56 -15.09 9.61
N LYS A 193 12.01 -14.40 8.60
CA LYS A 193 11.24 -15.05 7.52
C LYS A 193 12.05 -16.07 6.71
N MET A 194 13.39 -15.96 6.71
CA MET A 194 14.32 -16.94 6.12
C MET A 194 14.74 -18.06 7.08
N GLY A 195 14.35 -18.01 8.36
CA GLY A 195 14.87 -18.91 9.39
C GLY A 195 16.34 -18.64 9.75
N ASP A 196 16.85 -17.44 9.50
CA ASP A 196 18.23 -17.06 9.81
C ASP A 196 18.34 -16.38 11.17
N GLU A 197 18.97 -17.07 12.13
CA GLU A 197 19.13 -16.65 13.54
C GLU A 197 19.83 -15.30 13.73
N ARG A 198 20.55 -14.78 12.72
CA ARG A 198 21.15 -13.43 12.76
C ARG A 198 20.11 -12.33 12.99
N TYR A 199 18.82 -12.60 12.78
CA TYR A 199 17.75 -11.64 13.10
C TYR A 199 17.86 -11.10 14.54
N LYS A 200 18.33 -11.93 15.49
CA LYS A 200 18.52 -11.57 16.89
C LYS A 200 19.52 -10.43 17.09
N ASP A 201 20.58 -10.40 16.28
CA ASP A 201 21.61 -9.36 16.35
C ASP A 201 21.02 -7.98 15.99
N TYR A 202 20.06 -7.94 15.05
CA TYR A 202 19.38 -6.71 14.64
C TYR A 202 18.33 -6.27 15.65
N LEU A 203 17.63 -7.20 16.31
CA LEU A 203 16.77 -6.87 17.46
C LEU A 203 17.60 -6.29 18.61
N GLU A 204 18.77 -6.88 18.88
CA GLU A 204 19.69 -6.37 19.91
C GLU A 204 20.25 -5.00 19.52
N MET A 205 20.57 -4.78 18.25
CA MET A 205 21.00 -3.48 17.72
C MET A 205 19.94 -2.40 18.02
N VAL A 206 18.67 -2.65 17.71
CA VAL A 206 17.57 -1.72 18.03
C VAL A 206 17.47 -1.50 19.55
N ASN A 207 17.58 -2.56 20.35
CA ASN A 207 17.52 -2.46 21.81
C ASN A 207 18.64 -1.60 22.41
N ARG A 208 19.84 -1.62 21.84
CA ARG A 208 21.01 -0.84 22.31
C ARG A 208 20.92 0.65 21.98
N ILE A 209 20.04 1.08 21.07
CA ILE A 209 19.84 2.49 20.76
C ILE A 209 19.27 3.21 21.99
N SER A 210 19.89 4.34 22.33
CA SER A 210 19.59 5.12 23.53
C SER A 210 18.15 5.63 23.53
N GLU A 211 17.45 5.42 24.65
CA GLU A 211 16.08 5.93 24.88
C GLU A 211 16.07 7.32 25.56
N SER A 212 17.21 8.02 25.58
CA SER A 212 17.31 9.36 26.17
C SER A 212 16.43 10.40 25.48
N ARG A 213 16.07 10.16 24.21
CA ARG A 213 15.09 10.93 23.45
C ARG A 213 13.75 10.19 23.44
N SER A 214 12.68 10.83 23.90
CA SER A 214 11.33 10.26 23.93
C SER A 214 10.87 9.80 22.55
N GLU A 215 11.29 10.50 21.51
CA GLU A 215 10.99 10.19 20.11
C GLU A 215 11.60 8.83 19.70
N LEU A 216 12.88 8.58 20.00
CA LEU A 216 13.52 7.29 19.73
C LEU A 216 12.88 6.15 20.51
N ARG A 217 12.51 6.41 21.77
CA ARG A 217 11.80 5.43 22.60
C ARG A 217 10.47 5.02 21.96
N LEU A 218 9.70 5.98 21.47
CA LEU A 218 8.45 5.72 20.78
C LEU A 218 8.66 4.97 19.45
N MET A 219 9.69 5.33 18.68
CA MET A 219 10.05 4.62 17.45
C MET A 219 10.41 3.16 17.71
N LYS A 220 11.14 2.86 18.80
CA LYS A 220 11.44 1.47 19.20
C LYS A 220 10.16 0.68 19.48
N TYR A 221 9.22 1.25 20.24
CA TYR A 221 7.93 0.59 20.49
C TYR A 221 7.19 0.31 19.17
N GLN A 222 7.11 1.30 18.27
CA GLN A 222 6.47 1.11 16.98
C GLN A 222 7.15 0.01 16.15
N ALA A 223 8.48 0.00 16.11
CA ALA A 223 9.27 -1.00 15.40
C ALA A 223 9.04 -2.42 15.95
N PHE A 224 9.11 -2.60 17.27
CA PHE A 224 8.86 -3.90 17.90
C PHE A 224 7.40 -4.35 17.74
N SER A 225 6.42 -3.45 17.90
CA SER A 225 5.01 -3.76 17.61
C SER A 225 4.82 -4.27 16.18
N MET A 226 5.47 -3.65 15.20
CA MET A 226 5.43 -4.08 13.79
C MET A 226 6.09 -5.46 13.60
N TYR A 227 7.24 -5.71 14.24
CA TYR A 227 7.92 -6.99 14.21
C TYR A 227 7.03 -8.11 14.77
N HIS A 228 6.52 -7.94 15.99
CA HIS A 228 5.68 -8.95 16.65
C HIS A 228 4.36 -9.18 15.91
N ALA A 229 3.75 -8.12 15.37
CA ALA A 229 2.56 -8.23 14.52
C ALA A 229 2.83 -9.05 13.25
N THR A 230 4.02 -8.92 12.65
CA THR A 230 4.38 -9.68 11.45
C THR A 230 4.46 -11.19 11.71
N PHE A 231 4.87 -11.59 12.91
CA PHE A 231 4.98 -13.00 13.32
C PHE A 231 3.79 -13.49 14.15
N ASN A 232 2.74 -12.68 14.28
CA ASN A 232 1.55 -12.99 15.07
C ASN A 232 1.87 -13.34 16.54
N GLU A 233 2.86 -12.67 17.11
CA GLU A 233 3.36 -12.84 18.49
C GLU A 233 2.47 -12.07 19.46
N ARG A 234 1.36 -12.70 19.86
CA ARG A 234 0.29 -12.07 20.61
C ARG A 234 0.74 -11.54 21.97
N ASP A 235 1.44 -12.37 22.75
CA ASP A 235 1.79 -12.04 24.13
C ASP A 235 2.76 -10.86 24.17
N GLU A 236 3.70 -10.82 23.22
CA GLU A 236 4.66 -9.75 23.03
C GLU A 236 3.98 -8.45 22.57
N MET A 237 3.00 -8.52 21.67
CA MET A 237 2.19 -7.35 21.29
C MET A 237 1.38 -6.83 22.49
N GLU A 238 0.80 -7.71 23.29
CA GLU A 238 -0.01 -7.34 24.47
C GLU A 238 0.88 -6.71 25.56
N GLN A 239 2.11 -7.21 25.73
CA GLN A 239 3.12 -6.57 26.58
C GLN A 239 3.50 -5.18 26.07
N ALA A 240 3.86 -5.03 24.79
CA ALA A 240 4.20 -3.75 24.18
C ALA A 240 3.05 -2.73 24.31
N PHE A 241 1.81 -3.20 24.16
CA PHE A 241 0.60 -2.41 24.39
C PHE A 241 0.49 -1.91 25.84
N ASN A 242 0.69 -2.77 26.84
CA ASN A 242 0.63 -2.39 28.25
C ASN A 242 1.73 -1.39 28.64
N ASP A 243 2.93 -1.56 28.10
CA ASP A 243 4.06 -0.65 28.31
C ASP A 243 3.78 0.73 27.67
N LEU A 244 3.23 0.74 26.44
CA LEU A 244 2.80 1.97 25.76
C LEU A 244 1.67 2.69 26.51
N MET A 245 0.68 1.98 27.05
CA MET A 245 -0.37 2.60 27.87
C MET A 245 0.22 3.32 29.08
N SER A 246 1.17 2.68 29.77
CA SER A 246 1.85 3.26 30.93
C SER A 246 2.64 4.51 30.53
N LEU A 247 3.31 4.47 29.37
CA LEU A 247 4.06 5.59 28.83
C LEU A 247 3.14 6.78 28.47
N VAL A 248 2.00 6.52 27.82
CA VAL A 248 0.99 7.54 27.49
C VAL A 248 0.48 8.25 28.74
N GLU A 249 0.17 7.50 29.81
CA GLU A 249 -0.30 8.09 31.07
C GLU A 249 0.77 8.93 31.77
N ASN A 250 2.05 8.57 31.64
CA ASN A 250 3.16 9.39 32.14
C ASN A 250 3.28 10.72 31.37
N PHE A 251 3.18 10.70 30.04
CA PHE A 251 3.23 11.92 29.23
C PHE A 251 2.03 12.83 29.47
N LYS A 252 0.83 12.26 29.67
CA LYS A 252 -0.41 12.99 29.98
C LYS A 252 -0.29 13.87 31.22
N LYS A 253 0.46 13.42 32.23
CA LYS A 253 0.66 14.15 33.49
C LYS A 253 1.69 15.28 33.37
N SER A 254 2.48 15.32 32.30
CA SER A 254 3.49 16.36 32.13
C SER A 254 2.92 17.67 31.61
N ARG A 255 3.43 18.79 32.13
CA ARG A 255 3.00 20.16 31.77
C ARG A 255 3.89 20.85 30.73
N ARG A 256 4.97 20.22 30.24
CA ARG A 256 5.87 20.85 29.26
C ARG A 256 5.28 20.78 27.85
N ALA A 257 5.48 21.84 27.05
CA ALA A 257 4.95 21.90 25.68
C ALA A 257 5.47 20.76 24.78
N LYS A 258 6.76 20.41 24.89
CA LYS A 258 7.38 19.29 24.16
C LYS A 258 6.77 17.92 24.50
N ASP A 259 6.18 17.79 25.69
CA ASP A 259 5.55 16.54 26.12
C ASP A 259 4.13 16.37 25.54
N ARG A 260 3.51 17.44 25.02
CA ARG A 260 2.20 17.33 24.33
C ARG A 260 2.31 16.67 22.97
N GLU A 261 3.30 17.06 22.16
CA GLU A 261 3.55 16.44 20.85
C GLU A 261 3.92 14.96 21.03
N THR A 262 4.86 14.70 21.94
CA THR A 262 5.26 13.33 22.34
C THR A 262 4.05 12.51 22.82
N TYR A 263 3.14 13.10 23.59
CA TYR A 263 1.90 12.46 24.04
C TYR A 263 0.99 12.07 22.88
N PHE A 264 0.79 12.95 21.89
CA PHE A 264 -0.03 12.63 20.72
C PHE A 264 0.59 11.51 19.88
N THR A 265 1.91 11.54 19.66
CA THR A 265 2.63 10.48 18.95
C THR A 265 2.54 9.15 19.70
N ALA A 266 2.69 9.16 21.03
CA ALA A 266 2.53 7.96 21.85
C ALA A 266 1.12 7.36 21.75
N ARG A 267 0.08 8.21 21.77
CA ARG A 267 -1.32 7.76 21.57
C ARG A 267 -1.57 7.20 20.18
N PHE A 268 -0.97 7.80 19.15
CA PHE A 268 -1.05 7.28 17.80
C PHE A 268 -0.40 5.90 17.68
N ILE A 269 0.80 5.71 18.24
CA ILE A 269 1.49 4.41 18.25
C ILE A 269 0.71 3.36 19.06
N LEU A 270 0.11 3.76 20.19
CA LEU A 270 -0.80 2.91 20.96
C LEU A 270 -1.99 2.45 20.11
N ALA A 271 -2.61 3.37 19.35
CA ALA A 271 -3.72 3.06 18.47
C ALA A 271 -3.31 2.08 17.36
N LEU A 272 -2.15 2.28 16.72
CA LEU A 272 -1.64 1.36 15.71
C LEU A 272 -1.32 -0.03 16.29
N THR A 273 -0.69 -0.09 17.45
CA THR A 273 -0.40 -1.36 18.15
C THR A 273 -1.69 -2.09 18.50
N SER A 274 -2.69 -1.36 18.99
CA SER A 274 -4.03 -1.88 19.28
C SER A 274 -4.71 -2.42 18.01
N LEU A 275 -4.60 -1.73 16.87
CA LEU A 275 -5.09 -2.24 15.59
C LEU A 275 -4.37 -3.52 15.15
N GLY A 276 -3.05 -3.61 15.35
CA GLY A 276 -2.28 -4.83 15.08
C GLY A 276 -2.81 -6.02 15.87
N ILE A 277 -3.04 -5.83 17.18
CA ILE A 277 -3.65 -6.85 18.05
C ILE A 277 -5.06 -7.21 17.56
N TYR A 278 -5.90 -6.22 17.27
CA TYR A 278 -7.24 -6.45 16.72
C TYR A 278 -7.21 -7.26 15.41
N TYR A 279 -6.25 -7.02 14.53
CA TYR A 279 -6.15 -7.79 13.28
C TYR A 279 -5.76 -9.25 13.52
N ALA A 280 -4.97 -9.52 14.54
CA ALA A 280 -4.58 -10.86 14.96
C ALA A 280 -5.72 -11.63 15.65
N ASN A 281 -6.49 -10.99 16.54
CA ASN A 281 -7.44 -11.69 17.42
C ASN A 281 -8.93 -11.35 17.21
N LYS A 282 -9.22 -10.29 16.46
CA LYS A 282 -10.58 -9.75 16.22
C LYS A 282 -11.34 -9.37 17.50
N GLU A 283 -10.64 -9.03 18.58
CA GLU A 283 -11.25 -8.57 19.84
C GLU A 283 -11.59 -7.06 19.77
N ASP A 284 -12.87 -6.72 19.87
CA ASP A 284 -13.37 -5.35 19.70
C ASP A 284 -12.82 -4.34 20.72
N ARG A 285 -12.36 -4.79 21.90
CA ARG A 285 -11.73 -3.90 22.89
C ARG A 285 -10.56 -3.11 22.31
N TYR A 286 -9.75 -3.74 21.45
CA TYR A 286 -8.59 -3.09 20.85
C TYR A 286 -8.96 -2.18 19.69
N LEU A 287 -9.98 -2.53 18.92
CA LEU A 287 -10.54 -1.63 17.91
C LEU A 287 -11.11 -0.36 18.56
N ASN A 288 -11.82 -0.49 19.68
CA ASN A 288 -12.40 0.64 20.40
C ASN A 288 -11.33 1.64 20.87
N ILE A 289 -10.17 1.17 21.34
CA ILE A 289 -9.06 2.05 21.72
C ILE A 289 -8.56 2.88 20.53
N ALA A 290 -8.41 2.26 19.36
CA ALA A 290 -8.01 2.97 18.15
C ALA A 290 -9.06 4.00 17.71
N LEU A 291 -10.35 3.65 17.82
CA LEU A 291 -11.47 4.55 17.55
C LEU A 291 -11.51 5.74 18.52
N ASP A 292 -11.25 5.51 19.81
CA ASP A 292 -11.22 6.55 20.83
C ASP A 292 -10.06 7.53 20.58
N VAL A 293 -8.89 7.03 20.19
CA VAL A 293 -7.78 7.89 19.77
C VAL A 293 -8.17 8.69 18.53
N TYR A 294 -8.68 8.05 17.48
CA TYR A 294 -9.12 8.72 16.25
C TYR A 294 -10.13 9.85 16.51
N ARG A 295 -11.17 9.57 17.32
CA ARG A 295 -12.23 10.54 17.65
C ARG A 295 -11.72 11.70 18.50
N SER A 296 -10.66 11.49 19.28
CA SER A 296 -10.05 12.55 20.11
C SER A 296 -9.11 13.47 19.34
N LEU A 297 -8.67 13.11 18.14
CA LEU A 297 -7.81 13.95 17.30
C LEU A 297 -8.64 15.02 16.60
N GLU A 298 -8.13 16.25 16.51
CA GLU A 298 -8.82 17.35 15.83
C GLU A 298 -9.01 17.07 14.33
N SER A 299 -10.18 17.42 13.81
CA SER A 299 -10.53 17.25 12.40
C SER A 299 -10.07 18.43 11.56
N ARG A 300 -8.76 18.49 11.30
CA ARG A 300 -8.18 19.48 10.39
C ARG A 300 -7.48 18.78 9.22
N PRO A 301 -7.51 19.34 8.00
CA PRO A 301 -6.81 18.76 6.85
C PRO A 301 -5.33 18.50 7.13
N GLU A 302 -4.67 19.33 7.93
CA GLU A 302 -3.24 19.22 8.25
C GLU A 302 -2.94 18.15 9.32
N ASN A 303 -3.96 17.57 9.98
CA ASN A 303 -3.78 16.55 10.99
C ASN A 303 -3.53 15.17 10.37
N THR A 304 -2.32 14.99 9.83
CA THR A 304 -1.88 13.77 9.16
C THR A 304 -2.07 12.52 10.03
N LEU A 305 -1.87 12.60 11.35
CA LEU A 305 -2.08 11.49 12.28
C LEU A 305 -3.52 10.98 12.28
N LYS A 306 -4.51 11.88 12.24
CA LYS A 306 -5.93 11.50 12.21
C LYS A 306 -6.26 10.73 10.94
N TRP A 307 -5.80 11.24 9.79
CA TRP A 307 -6.07 10.64 8.49
C TRP A 307 -5.32 9.32 8.28
N SER A 308 -4.06 9.23 8.74
CA SER A 308 -3.30 7.97 8.75
C SER A 308 -3.94 6.90 9.63
N LEU A 309 -4.50 7.30 10.79
CA LEU A 309 -5.22 6.38 11.66
C LEU A 309 -6.54 5.92 11.03
N LEU A 310 -7.31 6.83 10.43
CA LEU A 310 -8.54 6.49 9.70
C LEU A 310 -8.25 5.49 8.57
N TYR A 311 -7.24 5.77 7.74
CA TYR A 311 -6.78 4.88 6.69
C TYR A 311 -6.47 3.49 7.25
N SER A 312 -5.71 3.43 8.34
CA SER A 312 -5.35 2.16 8.99
C SER A 312 -6.59 1.40 9.45
N ILE A 313 -7.52 2.07 10.16
CA ILE A 313 -8.78 1.46 10.63
C ILE A 313 -9.57 0.88 9.45
N LEU A 314 -9.84 1.69 8.41
CA LEU A 314 -10.64 1.30 7.25
C LEU A 314 -10.05 0.08 6.53
N ARG A 315 -8.72 -0.01 6.42
CA ARG A 315 -8.03 -1.10 5.73
C ARG A 315 -8.28 -2.49 6.34
N GLY A 316 -8.56 -2.57 7.64
CA GLY A 316 -8.66 -3.86 8.35
C GLY A 316 -9.99 -4.15 9.03
N VAL A 317 -10.92 -3.19 9.06
CA VAL A 317 -12.28 -3.39 9.56
C VAL A 317 -13.13 -4.13 8.52
N ASN A 318 -14.02 -5.00 9.01
CA ASN A 318 -14.95 -5.79 8.22
C ASN A 318 -16.42 -5.57 8.64
N LYS A 319 -16.73 -4.41 9.22
CA LYS A 319 -18.06 -4.03 9.73
C LYS A 319 -18.58 -2.82 8.97
N LEU A 320 -19.64 -3.01 8.17
CA LEU A 320 -20.21 -1.97 7.31
C LEU A 320 -20.66 -0.75 8.14
N GLU A 321 -21.35 -0.98 9.25
CA GLU A 321 -21.89 0.08 10.11
C GLU A 321 -20.78 0.98 10.67
N LEU A 322 -19.65 0.38 11.03
CA LEU A 322 -18.50 1.12 11.53
C LEU A 322 -17.84 1.93 10.41
N VAL A 323 -17.64 1.34 9.23
CA VAL A 323 -17.10 2.06 8.07
C VAL A 323 -18.01 3.25 7.73
N MET A 324 -19.32 3.03 7.66
CA MET A 324 -20.27 4.10 7.37
C MET A 324 -20.31 5.17 8.46
N SER A 325 -20.21 4.80 9.73
CA SER A 325 -20.09 5.76 10.84
C SER A 325 -18.83 6.62 10.70
N LEU A 326 -17.68 6.02 10.37
CA LEU A 326 -16.43 6.76 10.20
C LEU A 326 -16.47 7.71 9.01
N ILE A 327 -17.06 7.29 7.89
CA ILE A 327 -17.24 8.16 6.72
C ILE A 327 -18.18 9.31 7.05
N LYS A 328 -19.30 9.03 7.72
CA LYS A 328 -20.24 10.06 8.16
C LYS A 328 -19.59 11.05 9.13
N ASP A 329 -18.84 10.57 10.11
CA ASP A 329 -18.11 11.42 11.06
C ASP A 329 -17.23 12.45 10.33
N VAL A 330 -16.64 12.09 9.18
CA VAL A 330 -15.80 13.02 8.42
C VAL A 330 -16.62 14.00 7.56
N VAL A 331 -17.66 13.50 6.89
CA VAL A 331 -18.51 14.34 6.03
C VAL A 331 -19.27 15.38 6.85
N ASP A 332 -19.78 15.00 8.03
CA ASP A 332 -20.52 15.89 8.93
C ASP A 332 -19.65 17.02 9.52
N GLN A 333 -18.32 16.89 9.49
CA GLN A 333 -17.39 17.86 10.10
C GLN A 333 -17.04 19.03 9.18
N ASP A 334 -17.05 18.85 7.86
CA ASP A 334 -16.88 19.91 6.85
C ASP A 334 -17.22 19.35 5.45
N PRO A 335 -18.15 19.95 4.68
CA PRO A 335 -18.42 19.55 3.29
C PRO A 335 -17.18 19.63 2.39
N PHE A 336 -16.19 20.48 2.68
CA PHE A 336 -14.92 20.51 1.95
C PHE A 336 -14.06 19.27 2.20
N ASN A 337 -14.34 18.49 3.26
CA ASN A 337 -13.63 17.25 3.53
C ASN A 337 -13.86 16.22 2.43
N GLU A 338 -14.95 16.26 1.66
CA GLU A 338 -15.16 15.32 0.56
C GLU A 338 -14.01 15.36 -0.45
N MET A 339 -13.52 16.55 -0.77
CA MET A 339 -12.51 16.79 -1.80
C MET A 339 -11.14 16.25 -1.37
N PHE A 340 -10.86 16.24 -0.08
CA PHE A 340 -9.60 15.73 0.48
C PHE A 340 -9.70 14.26 0.86
N LEU A 341 -10.80 13.85 1.50
CA LEU A 341 -10.93 12.56 2.12
C LEU A 341 -11.15 11.44 1.12
N PHE A 342 -12.16 11.56 0.25
CA PHE A 342 -12.54 10.44 -0.61
C PHE A 342 -11.41 9.98 -1.53
N PRO A 343 -10.60 10.88 -2.13
CA PRO A 343 -9.40 10.46 -2.84
C PRO A 343 -8.39 9.73 -1.95
N LEU A 344 -8.17 10.20 -0.71
CA LEU A 344 -7.20 9.62 0.23
C LEU A 344 -7.62 8.24 0.76
N VAL A 345 -8.92 8.03 1.02
CA VAL A 345 -9.41 6.78 1.62
C VAL A 345 -9.94 5.78 0.59
N ALA A 346 -10.07 6.14 -0.70
CA ALA A 346 -10.62 5.27 -1.74
C ALA A 346 -9.94 3.89 -1.77
N SER A 347 -8.60 3.83 -1.71
CA SER A 347 -7.86 2.56 -1.68
C SER A 347 -8.12 1.77 -0.40
N SER A 348 -8.24 2.42 0.76
CA SER A 348 -8.58 1.73 2.01
C SER A 348 -10.01 1.19 2.00
N LEU A 349 -10.92 1.86 1.31
CA LEU A 349 -12.29 1.38 1.13
C LEU A 349 -12.35 0.19 0.17
N SER A 350 -11.46 0.10 -0.82
CA SER A 350 -11.26 -1.13 -1.62
C SER A 350 -10.92 -2.32 -0.73
N ASP A 351 -10.08 -2.08 0.28
CA ASP A 351 -9.64 -3.10 1.24
C ASP A 351 -10.78 -3.53 2.16
N ALA A 352 -11.51 -2.57 2.69
CA ALA A 352 -12.72 -2.80 3.48
C ALA A 352 -13.74 -3.62 2.68
N TYR A 353 -14.01 -3.24 1.42
CA TYR A 353 -14.92 -3.96 0.54
C TYR A 353 -14.52 -5.42 0.36
N ILE A 354 -13.23 -5.69 0.12
CA ILE A 354 -12.72 -7.07 0.02
C ILE A 354 -12.90 -7.82 1.35
N ASN A 355 -12.57 -7.20 2.48
CA ASN A 355 -12.68 -7.81 3.81
C ASN A 355 -14.14 -8.07 4.23
N MET A 356 -15.09 -7.32 3.68
CA MET A 356 -16.53 -7.48 3.87
C MET A 356 -17.17 -8.43 2.84
N ASN A 357 -16.38 -9.33 2.24
CA ASN A 357 -16.85 -10.26 1.22
C ASN A 357 -17.55 -9.59 0.03
N LYS A 358 -17.05 -8.41 -0.39
CA LYS A 358 -17.54 -7.65 -1.55
C LYS A 358 -18.99 -7.17 -1.38
N ASP A 359 -19.36 -6.67 -0.19
CA ASP A 359 -20.69 -6.09 0.05
C ASP A 359 -20.90 -4.80 -0.76
N ASP A 360 -21.77 -4.88 -1.78
CA ASP A 360 -22.13 -3.76 -2.66
C ASP A 360 -22.79 -2.59 -1.95
N LYS A 361 -23.39 -2.82 -0.78
CA LYS A 361 -23.99 -1.75 0.01
C LYS A 361 -22.96 -0.69 0.38
N LEU A 362 -21.69 -1.08 0.61
CA LEU A 362 -20.62 -0.13 0.90
C LEU A 362 -20.48 0.91 -0.22
N ILE A 363 -20.31 0.44 -1.45
CA ILE A 363 -20.07 1.33 -2.60
C ILE A 363 -21.31 2.17 -2.88
N ARG A 364 -22.51 1.57 -2.86
CA ARG A 364 -23.78 2.29 -3.09
C ARG A 364 -23.99 3.39 -2.05
N ASN A 365 -23.72 3.10 -0.78
CA ASN A 365 -23.85 4.08 0.29
C ASN A 365 -22.83 5.23 0.13
N ILE A 366 -21.56 4.92 -0.15
CA ILE A 366 -20.54 5.97 -0.38
C ILE A 366 -20.93 6.87 -1.55
N LEU A 367 -21.34 6.31 -2.70
CA LEU A 367 -21.75 7.09 -3.86
C LEU A 367 -23.01 7.93 -3.63
N SER A 368 -23.86 7.54 -2.67
CA SER A 368 -25.02 8.33 -2.25
C SER A 368 -24.66 9.48 -1.31
N ILE A 369 -23.54 9.37 -0.58
CA ILE A 369 -23.05 10.41 0.32
C ILE A 369 -22.33 11.51 -0.45
N ILE A 370 -21.45 11.14 -1.39
CA ILE A 370 -20.72 12.11 -2.19
C ILE A 370 -21.73 12.92 -3.01
N GLU A 371 -21.75 14.24 -2.87
CA GLU A 371 -22.67 15.07 -3.66
C GLU A 371 -22.02 15.46 -5.00
N SER A 372 -20.74 15.85 -4.95
CA SER A 372 -19.99 16.34 -6.11
C SER A 372 -19.70 15.24 -7.12
N TYR A 373 -20.14 15.42 -8.36
CA TYR A 373 -19.85 14.51 -9.46
C TYR A 373 -18.33 14.32 -9.67
N GLY A 374 -17.54 15.39 -9.62
CA GLY A 374 -16.08 15.29 -9.77
C GLY A 374 -15.43 14.41 -8.70
N ILE A 375 -15.88 14.54 -7.44
CA ILE A 375 -15.38 13.72 -6.33
C ILE A 375 -15.80 12.26 -6.49
N LYS A 376 -17.02 11.99 -6.96
CA LYS A 376 -17.47 10.62 -7.28
C LYS A 376 -16.52 9.94 -8.25
N ILE A 377 -16.11 10.65 -9.30
CA ILE A 377 -15.21 10.10 -10.31
C ILE A 377 -13.82 9.83 -9.74
N ILE A 378 -13.26 10.76 -8.96
CA ILE A 378 -11.96 10.54 -8.30
C ILE A 378 -12.04 9.35 -7.34
N PHE A 379 -13.12 9.24 -6.56
CA PHE A 379 -13.37 8.09 -5.69
C PHE A 379 -13.44 6.78 -6.48
N ILE A 380 -14.28 6.71 -7.52
CA ILE A 380 -14.44 5.50 -8.36
C ILE A 380 -13.09 5.08 -8.94
N LYS A 381 -12.33 6.03 -9.49
CA LYS A 381 -10.99 5.77 -10.04
C LYS A 381 -10.05 5.20 -8.98
N GLY A 382 -9.94 5.86 -7.82
CA GLY A 382 -9.07 5.42 -6.73
C GLY A 382 -9.49 4.06 -6.16
N PHE A 383 -10.79 3.83 -6.02
CA PHE A 383 -11.38 2.60 -5.50
C PHE A 383 -11.13 1.42 -6.44
N LEU A 384 -11.37 1.59 -7.75
CA LEU A 384 -11.08 0.55 -8.75
C LEU A 384 -9.59 0.30 -8.92
N LYS A 385 -8.76 1.35 -8.87
CA LYS A 385 -7.30 1.21 -8.86
C LYS A 385 -6.83 0.38 -7.66
N GLY A 386 -7.35 0.64 -6.46
CA GLY A 386 -7.06 -0.13 -5.24
C GLY A 386 -7.52 -1.59 -5.33
N LEU A 387 -8.71 -1.84 -5.92
CA LEU A 387 -9.21 -3.18 -6.17
C LEU A 387 -8.34 -3.95 -7.18
N ALA A 388 -7.99 -3.32 -8.30
CA ALA A 388 -7.10 -3.88 -9.32
C ALA A 388 -5.75 -4.22 -8.70
N CYS A 389 -5.15 -3.26 -8.00
CA CYS A 389 -3.91 -3.45 -7.25
C CYS A 389 -3.93 -4.71 -6.38
N ARG A 390 -4.93 -4.81 -5.48
CA ARG A 390 -5.10 -5.93 -4.55
C ARG A 390 -5.29 -7.25 -5.30
N GLY A 391 -6.08 -7.24 -6.36
CA GLY A 391 -6.36 -8.41 -7.19
C GLY A 391 -5.09 -8.93 -7.89
N VAL A 392 -4.36 -8.04 -8.57
CA VAL A 392 -3.11 -8.41 -9.26
C VAL A 392 -2.05 -8.85 -8.24
N SER A 393 -1.91 -8.12 -7.13
CA SER A 393 -0.93 -8.46 -6.11
C SER A 393 -1.16 -9.85 -5.52
N ARG A 394 -2.43 -10.21 -5.27
CA ARG A 394 -2.81 -11.56 -4.82
C ARG A 394 -2.57 -12.61 -5.89
N LYS A 395 -2.95 -12.33 -7.14
CA LYS A 395 -2.80 -13.28 -8.26
C LYS A 395 -1.34 -13.60 -8.55
N LEU A 396 -0.47 -12.60 -8.45
CA LEU A 396 0.97 -12.75 -8.68
C LEU A 396 1.75 -13.12 -7.41
N ASN A 397 1.11 -13.04 -6.23
CA ASN A 397 1.74 -13.21 -4.91
C ASN A 397 2.90 -12.23 -4.66
N VAL A 398 2.72 -10.97 -5.08
CA VAL A 398 3.71 -9.88 -5.00
C VAL A 398 2.97 -8.57 -4.75
N GLN A 399 3.42 -7.70 -3.85
CA GLN A 399 2.92 -6.33 -3.77
C GLN A 399 3.44 -5.53 -4.96
N ILE A 400 2.52 -5.02 -5.77
CA ILE A 400 2.87 -4.31 -7.00
C ILE A 400 2.84 -2.81 -6.76
N SER A 401 3.81 -2.08 -7.30
CA SER A 401 4.10 -0.69 -6.96
C SER A 401 3.38 0.40 -7.77
N PHE A 402 2.52 0.07 -8.74
CA PHE A 402 1.65 1.12 -9.31
C PHE A 402 0.45 1.44 -8.41
N CYS A 403 0.36 0.74 -7.28
CA CYS A 403 -0.37 1.10 -6.09
C CYS A 403 0.54 1.95 -5.20
#